data_AF-A0A2L2Z249-F1
#
_entry.id   AF-A0A2L2Z249-F1
#
_cell.length_a   1.000
_cell.length_b   1.000
_cell.length_c   1.000
_cell.angle_alpha   90.00
_cell.angle_beta   90.00
_cell.angle_gamma   90.00
#
_symmetry.space_group_name_H-M   'P 1'
#
loop_
_entity.id
_entity.type
_entity.pdbx_description
1 polymer ?
#
loop_
_entity_poly.entity_id
_entity_poly.type
_entity_poly.pdbx_seq_one_letter_code
_entity_poly.pdbx_strand_id
1 'polypeptide(L)'
;KLQAELIKFAENVDNWVTHFWLDDMYLKNPIPLPVNSNPFFLFPKQNFHSSSDQFRFAAKFILYALDYKKKIDSKSLSKDVIKVRGGGKEIPLCMKTYGNFFSSYR
;
A
#
# COMPACT_ATOMS: atom_id res chain seq x y z
N LYS A 1 30.54 -16.46 6.11
CA LYS A 1 30.76 -15.73 4.83
C LYS A 1 29.53 -14.91 4.43
N LEU A 2 28.38 -15.53 4.17
CA LEU A 2 27.14 -14.85 3.75
C LEU A 2 26.68 -13.72 4.70
N GLN A 3 26.69 -13.95 6.02
CA GLN A 3 26.30 -12.91 6.98
C GLN A 3 27.15 -11.63 6.87
N ALA A 4 28.46 -11.77 6.66
CA ALA A 4 29.36 -10.63 6.54
C ALA A 4 29.12 -9.86 5.22
N GLU A 5 28.80 -10.58 4.13
CA GLU A 5 28.42 -9.96 2.86
C GLU A 5 27.06 -9.25 2.95
N LEU A 6 26.09 -9.83 3.67
CA LEU A 6 24.78 -9.21 3.89
C LEU A 6 24.88 -7.91 4.69
N ILE A 7 25.68 -7.90 5.76
CA ILE A 7 25.91 -6.68 6.55
C ILE A 7 26.53 -5.59 5.67
N LYS A 8 27.57 -5.92 4.90
CA LYS A 8 28.20 -4.98 3.95
C LYS A 8 27.21 -4.49 2.89
N PHE A 9 26.35 -5.37 2.38
CA PHE A 9 25.33 -4.97 1.40
C PHE A 9 24.30 -4.02 2.02
N ALA A 10 23.84 -4.31 3.24
CA ALA A 10 22.88 -3.48 3.97
C ALA A 10 23.38 -2.06 4.29
N GLU A 11 24.69 -1.85 4.40
CA GLU A 11 25.29 -0.52 4.55
C GLU A 11 25.13 0.36 3.31
N ASN A 12 24.88 -0.23 2.13
CA ASN A 12 24.85 0.47 0.84
C ASN A 12 23.44 0.69 0.29
N VAL A 13 22.38 0.25 0.99
CA VAL A 13 20.98 0.33 0.53
C VAL A 13 20.03 0.66 1.67
N ASP A 14 18.94 1.38 1.38
CA ASP A 14 17.94 1.75 2.39
C ASP A 14 17.31 0.55 3.10
N ASN A 15 17.08 -0.53 2.35
CA ASN A 15 16.53 -1.77 2.85
C ASN A 15 17.07 -2.93 2.00
N TRP A 16 17.89 -3.76 2.62
CA TRP A 16 18.61 -4.84 1.96
C TRP A 16 17.69 -5.92 1.37
N VAL A 17 16.49 -6.12 1.93
CA VAL A 17 15.61 -7.21 1.51
C VAL A 17 14.63 -6.80 0.41
N THR A 18 14.37 -5.51 0.22
CA THR A 18 13.24 -5.04 -0.61
C THR A 18 13.24 -5.62 -2.02
N HIS A 19 14.38 -5.63 -2.71
CA HIS A 19 14.45 -6.12 -4.09
C HIS A 19 14.33 -7.65 -4.16
N PHE A 20 14.97 -8.39 -3.24
CA PHE A 20 14.84 -9.84 -3.17
C PHE A 20 13.40 -10.27 -2.88
N TRP A 21 12.77 -9.64 -1.88
CA TRP A 21 11.42 -9.96 -1.45
C TRP A 21 10.37 -9.63 -2.52
N LEU A 22 10.48 -8.46 -3.16
CA LEU A 22 9.52 -8.04 -4.20
C LEU A 22 9.54 -9.00 -5.40
N ASP A 23 10.74 -9.40 -5.81
CA ASP A 23 10.94 -10.37 -6.88
C ASP A 23 10.34 -11.73 -6.53
N ASP A 24 10.77 -12.29 -5.40
CA ASP A 24 10.40 -13.65 -4.97
C ASP A 24 8.91 -13.78 -4.67
N MET A 25 8.34 -12.81 -3.92
CA MET A 25 6.94 -12.86 -3.50
C MET A 25 5.94 -12.54 -4.62
N TYR A 26 6.32 -11.67 -5.57
CA TYR A 26 5.38 -11.15 -6.57
C TYR A 26 5.89 -11.31 -7.99
N LEU A 27 6.99 -10.64 -8.36
CA LEU A 27 7.30 -10.40 -9.77
C LEU A 27 7.72 -11.67 -10.53
N LYS A 28 8.35 -12.64 -9.85
CA LYS A 28 8.77 -13.92 -10.46
C LYS A 28 7.69 -15.01 -10.42
N ASN A 29 6.58 -14.79 -9.71
CA ASN A 29 5.50 -15.77 -9.65
C ASN A 29 4.73 -15.78 -10.99
N PRO A 30 4.70 -16.92 -11.73
CA PRO A 30 4.08 -17.00 -13.05
C PRO A 30 2.56 -17.25 -12.99
N ILE A 31 2.00 -17.50 -11.80
CA ILE A 31 0.59 -17.85 -11.64
C ILE A 31 -0.29 -16.61 -11.91
N PRO A 32 -1.48 -16.76 -12.54
CA PRO A 32 -2.38 -15.65 -12.81
C PRO A 32 -2.72 -14.84 -11.55
N LEU A 33 -2.75 -13.52 -11.67
CA LEU A 33 -3.05 -12.60 -10.57
C LEU A 33 -4.43 -12.79 -9.93
N PRO A 34 -5.52 -13.03 -10.70
CA PRO A 34 -6.84 -13.23 -10.11
C PRO A 34 -6.84 -14.44 -9.18
N VAL A 35 -7.44 -14.29 -8.00
CA VAL A 35 -7.53 -15.32 -6.93
C VAL A 35 -6.19 -15.64 -6.25
N ASN A 36 -5.09 -15.74 -6.98
CA ASN A 36 -3.82 -16.22 -6.42
C ASN A 36 -2.96 -15.12 -5.78
N SER A 37 -3.09 -13.86 -6.23
CA SER A 37 -2.22 -12.77 -5.77
C SER A 37 -2.98 -11.49 -5.44
N ASN A 38 -3.94 -11.08 -6.27
CA ASN A 38 -4.65 -9.82 -6.07
C ASN A 38 -5.72 -9.96 -4.98
N PRO A 39 -5.57 -9.29 -3.82
CA PRO A 39 -6.63 -9.25 -2.82
C PRO A 39 -7.79 -8.39 -3.32
N PHE A 40 -8.98 -8.61 -2.76
CA PHE A 40 -10.14 -7.75 -2.99
C PHE A 40 -10.76 -7.33 -1.66
N PHE A 41 -11.45 -6.19 -1.68
CA PHE A 41 -12.26 -5.70 -0.57
C PHE A 41 -13.70 -5.58 -1.03
N LEU A 42 -14.63 -6.10 -0.23
CA LEU A 42 -16.05 -5.92 -0.46
C LEU A 42 -16.54 -4.73 0.38
N PHE A 43 -17.05 -3.69 -0.29
CA PHE A 43 -17.68 -2.57 0.39
C PHE A 43 -19.10 -2.92 0.87
N PRO A 44 -19.64 -2.19 1.86
CA PRO A 44 -21.04 -2.32 2.24
C PRO A 44 -21.97 -2.20 1.03
N LYS A 45 -23.00 -3.04 0.98
CA LYS A 45 -24.00 -3.04 -0.09
C LYS A 45 -24.65 -1.66 -0.20
N GLN A 46 -24.65 -1.11 -1.41
CA GLN A 46 -25.37 0.11 -1.75
C GLN A 46 -26.72 -0.23 -2.37
N ASN A 47 -27.75 0.56 -2.08
CA ASN A 47 -29.06 0.44 -2.71
C ASN A 47 -29.19 1.55 -3.76
N PHE A 48 -29.15 1.17 -5.04
CA PHE A 48 -29.33 2.09 -6.16
C PHE A 48 -30.72 1.88 -6.76
N HIS A 49 -31.50 2.95 -6.89
CA HIS A 49 -32.84 2.89 -7.50
C HIS A 49 -32.79 3.27 -8.99
N SER A 50 -31.67 3.84 -9.45
CA SER A 50 -31.45 4.25 -10.83
C SER A 50 -29.96 4.21 -11.19
N SER A 51 -29.64 4.18 -12.48
CA SER A 51 -28.26 4.36 -12.98
C SER A 51 -27.66 5.69 -12.53
N SER A 52 -28.48 6.74 -12.39
CA SER A 52 -28.06 8.05 -11.88
C SER A 52 -27.53 7.97 -10.45
N ASP A 53 -28.09 7.11 -9.60
CA ASP A 53 -27.59 6.90 -8.23
C ASP A 53 -26.23 6.19 -8.24
N GLN A 54 -26.07 5.20 -9.12
CA GLN A 54 -24.79 4.52 -9.33
C GLN A 54 -23.71 5.49 -9.84
N PHE A 55 -24.03 6.34 -10.82
CA PHE A 55 -23.09 7.35 -11.32
C PHE A 55 -22.73 8.38 -10.26
N ARG A 56 -23.71 8.82 -9.46
CA ARG A 56 -23.44 9.74 -8.34
C ARG A 56 -22.53 9.11 -7.29
N PHE A 57 -22.70 7.81 -7.00
CA PHE A 57 -21.82 7.07 -6.11
C PHE A 57 -20.41 6.96 -6.68
N ALA A 58 -20.27 6.55 -7.94
CA ALA A 58 -18.97 6.44 -8.61
C ALA A 58 -18.24 7.79 -8.68
N ALA A 59 -18.94 8.87 -9.03
CA ALA A 59 -18.38 10.23 -9.05
C ALA A 59 -17.87 10.65 -7.68
N LYS A 60 -18.64 10.42 -6.60
CA LYS A 60 -18.19 10.68 -5.23
C LYS A 60 -16.94 9.86 -4.88
N PHE A 61 -16.92 8.57 -5.23
CA PHE A 61 -15.76 7.72 -4.97
C PHE A 61 -14.50 8.22 -5.67
N ILE A 62 -14.59 8.63 -6.94
CA ILE A 62 -13.48 9.22 -7.69
C ILE A 62 -13.01 10.52 -7.02
N LEU A 63 -13.92 11.40 -6.62
CA LEU A 63 -13.57 12.65 -5.92
C LEU A 63 -12.82 12.37 -4.61
N TYR A 64 -13.25 11.37 -3.82
CA TYR A 64 -12.53 10.97 -2.61
C TYR A 64 -11.16 10.39 -2.92
N ALA A 65 -11.02 9.58 -3.97
CA ALA A 65 -9.72 9.05 -4.39
C ALA A 65 -8.75 10.17 -4.80
N LEU A 66 -9.24 11.20 -5.49
CA LEU A 66 -8.45 12.38 -5.87
C LEU A 66 -8.06 13.24 -4.66
N ASP A 67 -8.97 13.48 -3.71
CA ASP A 67 -8.64 14.19 -2.46
C ASP A 67 -7.60 13.43 -1.64
N TYR A 68 -7.75 12.10 -1.57
CA TYR A 68 -6.79 11.24 -0.88
C TYR A 68 -5.43 11.24 -1.56
N LYS A 69 -5.39 11.16 -2.89
CA LYS A 69 -4.16 11.31 -3.68
C LYS A 69 -3.48 12.64 -3.38
N LYS A 70 -4.23 13.75 -3.36
CA LYS A 70 -3.69 15.08 -3.04
C LYS A 70 -3.00 15.09 -1.67
N LYS A 71 -3.58 14.43 -0.66
CA LYS A 71 -2.98 14.30 0.69
C LYS A 71 -1.70 13.47 0.71
N ILE A 72 -1.62 12.43 -0.12
CA ILE A 72 -0.39 11.65 -0.30
C ILE A 72 0.68 12.52 -0.95
N ASP A 73 0.35 13.18 -2.07
CA ASP A 73 1.29 13.98 -2.86
C ASP A 73 1.82 15.18 -2.06
N SER A 74 0.97 15.82 -1.25
CA SER A 74 1.35 16.92 -0.34
C SER A 74 2.05 16.46 0.94
N LYS A 75 2.19 15.15 1.15
CA LYS A 75 2.72 14.54 2.39
C LYS A 75 1.99 15.02 3.66
N SER A 76 0.69 15.32 3.54
CA SER A 76 -0.13 15.82 4.65
C SER A 76 -0.91 14.72 5.39
N LEU A 77 -0.71 13.44 5.03
CA LEU A 77 -1.25 12.33 5.81
C LEU A 77 -0.56 12.25 7.17
N SER A 78 -1.36 12.00 8.21
CA SER A 78 -0.84 11.64 9.53
C SER A 78 0.04 10.40 9.42
N LYS A 79 1.17 10.39 10.12
CA LYS A 79 2.02 9.20 10.19
C LYS A 79 1.28 8.09 10.92
N ASP A 80 1.30 6.91 10.35
CA ASP A 80 0.82 5.73 11.05
C ASP A 80 1.78 5.40 12.19
N VAL A 81 1.22 4.94 13.31
CA VAL A 81 1.98 4.57 14.50
C VAL A 81 1.52 3.23 15.02
N ILE A 82 2.45 2.41 15.50
CA ILE A 82 2.14 1.24 16.32
C ILE A 82 2.25 1.64 17.79
N LYS A 83 1.21 1.31 18.57
CA LYS A 83 1.23 1.41 20.03
C LYS A 83 1.82 0.13 20.61
N VAL A 84 2.91 0.26 21.35
CA VAL A 84 3.55 -0.89 22.02
C VAL A 84 2.66 -1.34 23.20
N ARG A 85 2.44 -2.66 23.32
CA ARG A 85 1.71 -3.22 24.48
C ARG A 85 2.48 -2.91 25.77
N GLY A 86 1.79 -2.34 26.76
CA GLY A 86 2.34 -2.15 28.11
C GLY A 86 3.10 -0.84 28.37
N GLY A 87 3.17 0.08 27.41
CA GLY A 87 3.74 1.41 27.65
C GLY A 87 3.42 2.34 26.50
N GLY A 88 2.89 3.53 26.79
CA GLY A 88 2.32 4.50 25.84
C GLY A 88 3.26 5.10 24.80
N LYS A 89 4.35 4.41 24.44
CA LYS A 89 5.27 4.81 23.36
C LYS A 89 4.68 4.42 22.01
N GLU A 90 4.58 5.42 21.13
CA GLU A 90 4.18 5.25 19.74
C GLU A 90 5.42 5.11 18.86
N ILE A 91 5.43 4.10 17.98
CA ILE A 91 6.50 3.86 17.01
C ILE A 91 5.98 4.25 15.62
N PRO A 92 6.56 5.25 14.95
CA PRO A 92 6.13 5.66 13.62
C PRO A 92 6.44 4.58 12.59
N LEU A 93 5.52 4.40 11.64
CA LEU A 93 5.65 3.48 10.52
C LEU A 93 6.14 4.17 9.26
N CYS A 94 6.76 3.38 8.37
CA CYS A 94 7.19 3.84 7.07
C CYS A 94 5.96 4.15 6.19
N MET A 95 5.88 5.37 5.66
CA MET A 95 4.77 5.82 4.81
C MET A 95 5.01 5.57 3.30
N LYS A 96 6.10 4.89 2.92
CA LYS A 96 6.52 4.73 1.51
C LYS A 96 5.46 4.01 0.66
N THR A 97 4.74 3.05 1.24
CA THR A 97 3.69 2.30 0.55
C THR A 97 2.56 3.20 0.04
N TYR A 98 2.21 4.27 0.77
CA TYR A 98 1.17 5.22 0.34
C TYR A 98 1.54 5.92 -0.97
N GLY A 99 2.82 6.25 -1.15
CA GLY A 99 3.32 6.88 -2.38
C GLY A 99 3.05 6.04 -3.63
N ASN A 100 2.98 4.72 -3.50
CA ASN A 100 2.80 3.80 -4.62
C ASN A 100 1.32 3.54 -4.95
N PHE A 101 0.38 4.00 -4.13
CA PHE A 101 -1.04 3.60 -4.22
C PHE A 101 -1.70 4.00 -5.56
N PHE A 102 -1.35 5.16 -6.11
CA PHE A 102 -1.91 5.68 -7.36
C PHE A 102 -0.89 5.81 -8.51
N SER A 103 0.35 5.35 -8.31
CA SER A 103 1.47 5.59 -9.23
C SER A 103 2.17 4.31 -9.69
N SER A 104 1.53 3.15 -9.53
CA SER A 104 2.13 1.86 -9.82
C SER A 104 1.34 1.10 -10.87
N TYR A 105 2.05 0.35 -11.70
CA TYR A 105 1.52 -0.64 -12.63
C TYR A 105 2.43 -1.87 -12.60
N ARG A 106 1.83 -3.06 -12.71
CA ARG A 106 2.53 -4.34 -12.84
C ARG A 106 2.18 -4.95 -14.18
#